data_AF-A0A7C3N4E6-F1
#
_entry.id   AF-A0A7C3N4E6-F1
#
_cell.length_a   1.000
_cell.length_b   1.000
_cell.length_c   1.000
_cell.angle_alpha   90.00
_cell.angle_beta   90.00
_cell.angle_gamma   90.00
#
_symmetry.space_group_name_H-M   'P 1'
#
loop_
_entity.id
_entity.type
_entity.pdbx_description
1 polymer ?
#
loop_
_entity_poly.entity_id
_entity_poly.type
_entity_poly.pdbx_seq_one_letter_code
_entity_poly.pdbx_strand_id
1 'polypeptide(L)'
;MPPKPSRKRQWQTMLNRRIRELVELAREIDPEAEANVFEPFEEEDAVLELLVTPEKSDEVYEAVLTRSTQIWWDDGFDIVVWVHEKKPEAVKGE
;
A
#
# COMPACT_ATOMS: atom_id res chain seq x y z
N MET A 1 32.95 -11.01 1.12
CA MET A 1 32.00 -12.07 0.69
C MET A 1 30.72 -11.36 0.27
N PRO A 2 30.31 -11.41 -1.01
CA PRO A 2 29.09 -10.72 -1.44
C PRO A 2 27.88 -11.31 -0.69
N PRO A 3 26.85 -10.50 -0.36
CA PRO A 3 25.67 -11.00 0.34
C PRO A 3 25.00 -12.10 -0.49
N LYS A 4 24.64 -13.22 0.16
CA LYS A 4 24.04 -14.38 -0.51
C LYS A 4 22.74 -13.95 -1.20
N PRO A 5 22.56 -14.19 -2.52
CA PRO A 5 21.36 -13.82 -3.28
C PRO A 5 20.03 -14.28 -2.67
N SER A 6 20.05 -15.30 -1.81
CA SER A 6 18.90 -15.80 -1.07
C SER A 6 18.29 -14.78 -0.09
N ARG A 7 19.13 -13.95 0.56
CA ARG A 7 18.65 -12.95 1.53
C ARG A 7 17.85 -11.84 0.86
N LYS A 8 18.30 -11.36 -0.30
CA LYS A 8 17.58 -10.34 -1.08
C LYS A 8 16.22 -10.86 -1.56
N ARG A 9 16.17 -12.10 -2.04
CA ARG A 9 14.90 -12.74 -2.46
C ARG A 9 13.93 -12.93 -1.29
N GLN A 10 14.44 -13.36 -0.14
CA GLN A 10 13.63 -13.52 1.07
C GLN A 10 13.07 -12.18 1.54
N TRP A 11 13.92 -11.14 1.60
CA TRP A 11 13.51 -9.78 1.95
C TRP A 11 12.41 -9.26 1.02
N GLN A 12 12.60 -9.38 -0.29
CA GLN A 12 11.60 -8.99 -1.29
C GLN A 12 10.29 -9.78 -1.16
N THR A 13 10.36 -11.06 -0.80
CA THR A 13 9.17 -11.90 -0.58
C THR A 13 8.38 -11.44 0.64
N MET A 14 9.08 -11.04 1.71
CA MET A 14 8.45 -10.52 2.92
C MET A 14 7.84 -9.14 2.68
N LEU A 15 8.54 -8.24 1.97
CA LEU A 15 8.01 -6.93 1.58
C LEU A 15 6.72 -7.07 0.76
N ASN A 16 6.75 -7.89 -0.30
CA ASN A 16 5.57 -8.16 -1.13
C ASN A 16 4.39 -8.72 -0.33
N ARG A 17 4.65 -9.53 0.70
CA ARG A 17 3.59 -10.05 1.57
C ARG A 17 2.93 -8.91 2.35
N ARG A 18 3.71 -7.97 2.86
CA ARG A 18 3.19 -6.81 3.62
C ARG A 18 2.45 -5.83 2.75
N ILE A 19 2.93 -5.58 1.54
CA ILE A 19 2.22 -4.75 0.57
C ILE A 19 0.87 -5.38 0.21
N ARG A 20 0.82 -6.69 -0.05
CA ARG A 20 -0.46 -7.40 -0.30
C ARG A 20 -1.41 -7.29 0.88
N GLU A 21 -0.91 -7.42 2.09
CA GLU A 21 -1.71 -7.26 3.30
C GLU A 21 -2.34 -5.87 3.40
N LEU A 22 -1.60 -4.81 3.09
CA LEU A 22 -2.15 -3.44 3.04
C LEU A 22 -3.18 -3.26 1.91
N VAL A 23 -2.95 -3.84 0.74
CA VAL A 23 -3.90 -3.81 -0.39
C VAL A 23 -5.18 -4.57 -0.07
N GLU A 24 -5.07 -5.74 0.56
CA GLU A 24 -6.21 -6.55 0.98
C GLU A 24 -7.04 -5.80 2.03
N LEU A 25 -6.38 -5.17 3.02
CA LEU A 25 -7.05 -4.34 4.02
C LEU A 25 -7.82 -3.16 3.39
N ALA A 26 -7.21 -2.46 2.42
CA ALA A 26 -7.90 -1.38 1.71
C ALA A 26 -9.14 -1.90 0.96
N ARG A 27 -9.03 -3.09 0.34
CA ARG A 27 -10.14 -3.72 -0.40
C ARG A 27 -11.23 -4.33 0.46
N GLU A 28 -10.93 -4.69 1.70
CA GLU A 28 -11.95 -5.09 2.68
C GLU A 28 -12.87 -3.91 3.04
N ILE A 29 -12.33 -2.69 3.05
CA ILE A 29 -13.05 -1.46 3.38
C ILE A 29 -13.74 -0.86 2.14
N ASP A 30 -13.01 -0.77 1.03
CA ASP A 30 -13.50 -0.35 -0.29
C ASP A 30 -13.15 -1.42 -1.34
N PRO A 31 -14.09 -2.32 -1.69
CA PRO A 31 -13.87 -3.37 -2.69
C PRO A 31 -13.44 -2.87 -4.06
N GLU A 32 -13.70 -1.60 -4.38
CA GLU A 32 -13.31 -0.98 -5.64
C GLU A 32 -11.92 -0.31 -5.56
N ALA A 33 -11.23 -0.37 -4.41
CA ALA A 33 -9.93 0.24 -4.23
C ALA A 33 -8.91 -0.22 -5.29
N GLU A 34 -8.35 0.76 -5.98
CA GLU A 34 -7.24 0.58 -6.91
C GLU A 34 -5.93 0.82 -6.18
N ALA A 35 -4.92 -0.01 -6.46
CA ALA A 35 -3.64 0.04 -5.78
C ALA A 35 -2.50 0.08 -6.80
N ASN A 36 -1.65 1.11 -6.68
CA ASN A 36 -0.39 1.21 -7.40
C ASN A 36 0.75 1.05 -6.40
N VAL A 37 1.76 0.25 -6.77
CA VAL A 37 2.90 -0.05 -5.92
C VAL A 37 4.17 0.39 -6.63
N PHE A 38 4.99 1.18 -5.96
CA PHE A 38 6.27 1.68 -6.46
C PHE A 38 7.40 1.13 -5.60
N GLU A 39 8.28 0.31 -6.19
CA GLU A 39 9.36 -0.40 -5.50
C GLU A 39 10.64 -0.50 -6.35
N PRO A 40 11.84 -0.23 -5.77
CA PRO A 40 12.07 0.64 -4.61
C PRO A 40 11.74 2.10 -4.97
N PHE A 41 11.40 2.93 -3.97
CA PHE A 41 11.12 4.35 -4.18
C PHE A 41 12.01 5.18 -3.24
N GLU A 42 12.82 6.07 -3.79
CA GLU A 42 13.77 6.93 -3.06
C GLU A 42 14.55 6.25 -1.91
N GLU A 43 14.24 6.59 -0.65
CA GLU A 43 14.87 6.07 0.57
C GLU A 43 14.02 4.99 1.26
N GLU A 44 12.78 4.82 0.81
CA GLU A 44 11.79 3.90 1.34
C GLU A 44 11.84 2.52 0.66
N ASP A 45 11.26 1.52 1.34
CA ASP A 45 11.18 0.18 0.78
C ASP A 45 10.09 0.10 -0.32
N ALA A 46 8.98 0.83 -0.13
CA ALA A 46 7.89 0.93 -1.09
C ALA A 46 6.97 2.14 -0.85
N VAL A 47 6.30 2.59 -1.91
CA VAL A 47 5.12 3.45 -1.81
C VAL A 47 3.90 2.68 -2.30
N LEU A 48 2.85 2.66 -1.49
CA LEU A 48 1.52 2.15 -1.84
C LEU A 48 0.58 3.34 -2.04
N GLU A 49 0.19 3.58 -3.29
CA GLU A 49 -0.83 4.56 -3.65
C GLU A 49 -2.18 3.85 -3.81
N LEU A 50 -3.20 4.34 -3.13
CA LEU A 50 -4.56 3.82 -3.13
C LEU A 50 -5.53 4.87 -3.69
N LEU A 51 -6.33 4.48 -4.69
CA LEU A 51 -7.48 5.27 -5.13
C LEU A 51 -8.77 4.62 -4.64
N VAL A 52 -9.52 5.36 -3.83
CA VAL A 52 -10.70 4.84 -3.12
C VAL A 52 -11.91 5.74 -3.31
N THR A 53 -13.11 5.23 -3.01
CA THR A 53 -14.31 6.07 -3.02
C THR A 53 -14.22 7.15 -1.94
N PRO A 54 -14.72 8.38 -2.19
CA PRO A 54 -14.64 9.47 -1.23
C PRO A 54 -15.21 9.12 0.15
N GLU A 55 -16.28 8.35 0.19
CA GLU A 55 -16.95 7.94 1.43
C GLU A 55 -16.10 7.00 2.30
N LYS A 56 -15.07 6.39 1.70
CA LYS A 56 -14.18 5.41 2.33
C LYS A 56 -12.76 5.92 2.56
N SER A 57 -12.43 7.11 2.04
CA SER A 57 -11.09 7.71 2.10
C SER A 57 -10.50 7.71 3.51
N ASP A 58 -11.20 8.30 4.48
CA ASP A 58 -10.71 8.42 5.86
C ASP A 58 -10.59 7.05 6.54
N GLU A 59 -11.57 6.16 6.32
CA GLU A 59 -11.59 4.81 6.91
C GLU A 59 -10.42 3.96 6.40
N VAL A 60 -10.15 4.01 5.08
CA VAL A 60 -9.00 3.33 4.46
C VAL A 60 -7.69 3.94 4.95
N TYR A 61 -7.57 5.27 4.97
CA TYR A 61 -6.35 5.94 5.40
C TYR A 61 -5.94 5.54 6.81
N GLU A 62 -6.85 5.64 7.78
CA GLU A 62 -6.55 5.30 9.17
C GLU A 62 -6.19 3.82 9.37
N ALA A 63 -6.93 2.91 8.71
CA ALA A 63 -6.68 1.48 8.81
C ALA A 63 -5.32 1.09 8.21
N VAL A 64 -5.04 1.57 7.00
CA VAL A 64 -3.81 1.23 6.27
C VAL A 64 -2.59 1.90 6.90
N LEU A 65 -2.70 3.16 7.36
CA LEU A 65 -1.63 3.85 8.10
C LEU A 65 -1.30 3.15 9.42
N THR A 66 -2.32 2.74 10.17
CA THR A 66 -2.13 1.99 11.42
C THR A 66 -1.37 0.69 11.13
N ARG A 67 -1.75 -0.02 10.08
CA ARG A 67 -1.11 -1.30 9.74
C ARG A 67 0.30 -1.14 9.17
N SER A 68 0.55 -0.12 8.34
CA SER A 68 1.90 0.16 7.82
C SER A 68 2.87 0.52 8.95
N THR A 69 2.41 1.30 9.93
CA THR A 69 3.20 1.61 11.13
C THR A 69 3.56 0.33 11.90
N GLN A 70 2.61 -0.59 12.08
CA GLN A 70 2.89 -1.88 12.74
C GLN A 70 3.91 -2.72 11.96
N ILE A 71 3.80 -2.75 10.63
CA ILE A 71 4.77 -3.45 9.77
C ILE A 71 6.18 -2.89 9.94
N TRP A 72 6.31 -1.56 10.06
CA TRP A 72 7.59 -0.93 10.34
C TRP A 72 8.17 -1.37 11.69
N TRP A 73 7.35 -1.42 12.75
CA TRP A 73 7.79 -1.90 14.07
C TRP A 73 8.15 -3.39 14.10
N ASP A 74 7.35 -4.24 13.45
CA ASP A 74 7.47 -5.69 13.53
C ASP A 74 8.58 -6.24 12.62
N ASP A 75 8.63 -5.76 11.38
CA ASP A 75 9.48 -6.32 10.32
C ASP A 75 10.55 -5.34 9.81
N GLY A 76 10.44 -4.05 10.17
CA GLY A 76 11.38 -3.01 9.75
C GLY A 76 11.19 -2.51 8.31
N PHE A 77 10.04 -2.80 7.68
CA PHE A 77 9.74 -2.28 6.34
C PHE A 77 9.16 -0.88 6.40
N ASP A 78 9.76 0.05 5.68
CA ASP A 78 9.25 1.41 5.52
C ASP A 78 8.37 1.49 4.27
N ILE A 79 7.06 1.37 4.46
CA ILE A 79 6.06 1.40 3.39
C ILE A 79 5.22 2.66 3.57
N VAL A 80 5.43 3.65 2.70
CA VAL A 80 4.63 4.88 2.68
C VAL A 80 3.29 4.60 2.03
N VAL A 81 2.23 5.15 2.62
CA VAL A 81 0.85 4.96 2.16
C VAL A 81 0.26 6.30 1.74
N TRP A 82 -0.18 6.40 0.48
CA TRP A 82 -0.92 7.54 -0.02
C TRP A 82 -2.33 7.11 -0.39
N VAL A 83 -3.33 7.82 0.14
CA VAL A 83 -4.73 7.57 -0.16
C VAL A 83 -5.30 8.78 -0.89
N HIS A 84 -5.93 8.51 -2.04
CA HIS A 84 -6.53 9.51 -2.90
C HIS A 84 -7.97 9.14 -3.18
N GLU A 85 -8.82 10.16 -3.24
CA GLU A 85 -10.22 9.99 -3.64
C GLU A 85 -10.31 9.84 -5.16
N LYS A 86 -11.10 8.87 -5.62
CA LYS A 86 -11.50 8.77 -7.02
C LYS A 86 -12.28 10.02 -7.39
N LYS A 87 -11.93 10.62 -8.54
CA LYS A 87 -12.73 11.72 -9.09
C LYS A 87 -14.12 11.18 -9.42
N PRO A 88 -15.21 11.88 -9.06
CA PRO A 88 -16.54 11.49 -9.49
C PRO A 88 -16.56 11.43 -11.02
N GLU A 89 -17.05 10.32 -11.58
CA GLU A 89 -17.24 10.24 -13.03
C GLU A 89 -18.15 11.40 -13.45
N ALA A 90 -17.64 12.27 -14.32
CA ALA A 90 -18.44 13.34 -14.88
C ALA A 90 -19.61 12.68 -15.62
N VAL A 91 -20.83 12.89 -15.12
CA VAL A 91 -22.07 12.48 -15.80
C VAL A 91 -22.00 13.08 -17.20
N LYS A 92 -21.81 12.22 -18.21
CA LYS A 92 -21.97 12.61 -19.60
C LYS A 92 -23.44 12.94 -19.78
N GLY A 93 -23.77 14.24 -19.72
CA GLY A 93 -25.10 14.74 -20.05
C GLY A 93 -25.45 14.33 -21.48
N GLU A 94 -26.63 13.73 -21.63
CA GLU A 94 -27.27 13.39 -22.90
C GLU A 94 -27.57 14.62 -23.77
#